data_AF-A0A1U7EEI8-F1
#
_entry.id   AF-A0A1U7EEI8-F1
#
_cell.length_a   1.000
_cell.length_b   1.000
_cell.length_c   1.000
_cell.angle_alpha   90.00
_cell.angle_beta   90.00
_cell.angle_gamma   90.00
#
_symmetry.space_group_name_H-M   'P 1'
#
loop_
_entity.id
_entity.type
_entity.pdbx_description
1 polymer ?
#
loop_
_entity_poly.entity_id
_entity_poly.type
_entity_poly.pdbx_seq_one_letter_code
_entity_poly.pdbx_strand_id
1 'polypeptide(L)'
;MDGVPDDSICYLYPVGLGSYNKHPNANDKQLWEYPKEELIALGDDAKDFFVGNAILPVAADGNLYLNDALPSRHEAEATVYENNGFDITTDPTTGAVKITVKDAECLSGTSVDLVSTDVLGKSYHADMAYEKADGLPYNFDTDFFGNKRS
;
A
#
# COMPACT_ATOMS: atom_id res chain seq x y z
N MET A 1 0.59 -28.06 -19.79
CA MET A 1 0.03 -27.78 -18.45
C MET A 1 -0.75 -26.49 -18.56
N ASP A 2 -2.07 -26.56 -18.63
CA ASP A 2 -2.94 -25.45 -18.25
C ASP A 2 -4.16 -26.06 -17.55
N GLY A 3 -3.96 -26.46 -16.29
CA GLY A 3 -5.01 -26.98 -15.42
C GLY A 3 -5.99 -25.90 -14.97
N VAL A 4 -6.41 -25.01 -15.86
CA VAL A 4 -7.47 -24.03 -15.61
C VAL A 4 -8.73 -24.57 -16.29
N PRO A 5 -9.75 -25.00 -15.52
CA PRO A 5 -11.02 -25.46 -16.08
C PRO A 5 -11.64 -24.38 -17.00
N ASP A 6 -12.28 -24.79 -18.09
CA ASP A 6 -12.94 -23.89 -19.07
C ASP A 6 -13.99 -22.96 -18.43
N ASP A 7 -14.51 -23.33 -17.26
CA ASP A 7 -15.51 -22.56 -16.49
C ASP A 7 -14.90 -21.62 -15.43
N SER A 8 -13.59 -21.40 -15.47
CA SER A 8 -12.91 -20.52 -14.51
C SER A 8 -13.22 -19.04 -14.82
N ILE A 9 -13.98 -18.39 -13.94
CA ILE A 9 -14.13 -16.94 -13.97
C ILE A 9 -12.84 -16.30 -13.45
N CYS A 10 -11.95 -15.92 -14.37
CA CYS A 10 -10.77 -15.12 -14.05
C CYS A 10 -11.19 -13.65 -13.90
N TYR A 11 -11.27 -13.17 -12.66
CA TYR A 11 -11.35 -11.73 -12.42
C TYR A 11 -9.96 -11.13 -12.61
N LEU A 12 -9.78 -10.36 -13.68
CA LEU A 12 -8.61 -9.50 -13.84
C LEU A 12 -8.71 -8.38 -12.80
N TYR A 13 -8.07 -8.57 -11.66
CA TYR A 13 -7.85 -7.47 -10.73
C TYR A 13 -6.71 -6.61 -11.26
N PRO A 14 -6.90 -5.29 -11.36
CA PRO A 14 -5.80 -4.42 -11.71
C PRO A 14 -4.69 -4.55 -10.66
N VAL A 15 -3.45 -4.63 -11.12
CA VAL A 15 -2.26 -4.62 -10.25
C VAL A 15 -2.12 -3.21 -9.67
N GLY A 16 -1.60 -3.10 -8.45
CA GLY A 16 -1.39 -1.82 -7.76
C GLY A 16 -2.31 -1.61 -6.55
N LEU A 17 -2.42 -0.36 -6.10
CA LEU A 17 -3.14 0.03 -4.88
C LEU A 17 -4.48 0.72 -5.16
N GLY A 18 -4.89 0.84 -6.43
CA GLY A 18 -6.20 1.38 -6.80
C GLY A 18 -7.40 0.59 -6.25
N SER A 19 -7.21 -0.68 -5.89
CA SER A 19 -8.24 -1.50 -5.20
C SER A 19 -8.64 -0.92 -3.84
N TYR A 20 -7.75 -0.14 -3.20
CA TYR A 20 -8.01 0.51 -1.92
C TYR A 20 -8.74 1.86 -2.05
N ASN A 21 -9.14 2.29 -3.24
CA ASN A 21 -9.83 3.58 -3.45
C ASN A 21 -11.18 3.71 -2.73
N LYS A 22 -11.74 2.63 -2.19
CA LYS A 22 -12.95 2.66 -1.38
C LYS A 22 -12.69 2.68 0.12
N HIS A 23 -11.44 2.49 0.53
CA HIS A 23 -11.04 2.60 1.93
C HIS A 23 -10.94 4.08 2.33
N PRO A 24 -11.22 4.42 3.60
CA PRO A 24 -10.87 5.71 4.14
C PRO A 24 -9.35 5.82 4.36
N ASN A 25 -8.82 7.02 4.60
CA ASN A 25 -7.48 7.24 5.15
C ASN A 25 -7.52 8.19 6.35
N ALA A 26 -6.34 8.61 6.83
CA ALA A 26 -6.23 9.54 7.96
C ALA A 26 -6.82 10.94 7.70
N ASN A 27 -6.99 11.33 6.43
CA ASN A 27 -7.61 12.60 6.04
C ASN A 27 -9.13 12.49 5.88
N ASP A 28 -9.65 11.27 5.79
CA ASP A 28 -11.09 11.01 5.77
C ASP A 28 -11.68 11.07 7.19
N LYS A 29 -12.94 11.48 7.28
CA LYS A 29 -13.68 11.58 8.53
C LYS A 29 -13.76 10.21 9.20
N GLN A 30 -13.37 10.14 10.47
CA GLN A 30 -13.35 8.89 11.21
C GLN A 30 -14.77 8.47 11.63
N LEU A 31 -14.98 7.17 11.81
CA LEU A 31 -16.29 6.58 12.13
C LEU A 31 -16.95 7.21 13.36
N TRP A 32 -16.16 7.53 14.38
CA TRP A 32 -16.63 8.13 15.63
C TRP A 32 -16.87 9.64 15.56
N GLU A 33 -16.55 10.29 14.43
CA GLU A 33 -16.74 11.73 14.22
C GLU A 33 -18.07 12.07 13.55
N TYR A 34 -18.81 11.06 13.07
CA TYR A 34 -20.10 11.27 12.42
C TYR A 34 -21.21 11.61 13.44
N PRO A 35 -21.84 12.79 13.35
CA PRO A 35 -22.99 13.13 14.17
C PRO A 35 -24.23 12.35 13.72
N LYS A 36 -25.24 12.29 14.60
CA LYS A 36 -26.47 11.52 14.37
C LYS A 36 -27.19 11.93 13.09
N GLU A 37 -27.22 13.22 12.78
CA GLU A 37 -27.90 13.77 11.61
C GLU A 37 -27.24 13.30 10.30
N GLU A 38 -25.90 13.23 10.28
CA GLU A 38 -25.15 12.72 9.13
C GLU A 38 -25.29 11.20 8.98
N LEU A 39 -25.31 10.45 10.09
CA LEU A 39 -25.57 9.00 10.05
C LEU A 39 -26.97 8.69 9.51
N ILE A 40 -27.97 9.50 9.84
CA ILE A 40 -29.32 9.39 9.26
C ILE A 40 -29.29 9.70 7.76
N ALA A 41 -28.52 10.71 7.33
CA ALA A 41 -28.39 11.07 5.92
C ALA A 41 -27.67 9.99 5.08
N LEU A 42 -26.72 9.26 5.69
CA LEU A 42 -26.00 8.15 5.06
C LEU A 42 -26.87 6.91 4.84
N GLY A 43 -28.00 6.79 5.55
CA GLY A 43 -28.98 5.73 5.31
C GLY A 43 -28.40 4.32 5.44
N ASP A 44 -28.47 3.54 4.36
CA ASP A 44 -28.05 2.14 4.36
C ASP A 44 -26.53 1.96 4.47
N ASP A 45 -25.74 2.95 4.02
CA ASP A 45 -24.27 2.91 4.12
C ASP A 45 -23.81 3.02 5.58
N ALA A 46 -24.62 3.63 6.45
CA ALA A 46 -24.33 3.72 7.88
C ALA A 46 -24.46 2.36 8.59
N LYS A 47 -25.14 1.37 8.00
CA LYS A 47 -25.35 0.05 8.62
C LYS A 47 -24.02 -0.64 8.92
N ASP A 48 -23.04 -0.53 8.02
CA ASP A 48 -21.73 -1.15 8.18
C ASP A 48 -20.97 -0.63 9.40
N PHE A 49 -21.20 0.62 9.80
CA PHE A 49 -20.64 1.19 11.02
C PHE A 49 -21.22 0.50 12.28
N PHE A 50 -22.52 0.23 12.28
CA PHE A 50 -23.21 -0.31 13.45
C PHE A 50 -23.03 -1.83 13.62
N VAL A 51 -22.81 -2.56 12.53
CA VAL A 51 -22.57 -4.02 12.58
C VAL A 51 -21.10 -4.39 12.69
N GLY A 52 -20.20 -3.39 12.74
CA GLY A 52 -18.75 -3.63 12.84
C GLY A 52 -18.11 -4.11 11.54
N ASN A 53 -18.76 -3.90 10.39
CA ASN A 53 -18.25 -4.23 9.06
C ASN A 53 -17.67 -3.00 8.33
N ALA A 54 -17.42 -1.91 9.05
CA ALA A 54 -16.85 -0.71 8.49
C ALA A 54 -15.51 -0.98 7.80
N ILE A 55 -15.31 -0.41 6.62
CA ILE A 55 -14.06 -0.53 5.86
C ILE A 55 -12.95 0.17 6.64
N LEU A 56 -11.88 -0.56 6.95
CA LEU A 56 -10.76 -0.02 7.72
C LEU A 56 -9.91 0.96 6.89
N PRO A 57 -9.35 2.00 7.54
CA PRO A 57 -8.54 2.97 6.84
C PRO A 57 -7.22 2.40 6.33
N VAL A 58 -6.74 2.94 5.23
CA VAL A 58 -5.46 2.58 4.58
C VAL A 58 -4.60 3.83 4.47
N ALA A 59 -3.31 3.67 4.74
CA ALA A 59 -2.28 4.65 4.40
C ALA A 59 -1.42 4.07 3.29
N ALA A 60 -1.22 4.84 2.22
CA ALA A 60 -0.38 4.49 1.08
C ALA A 60 0.28 5.78 0.57
N ASP A 61 1.61 5.77 0.50
CA ASP A 61 2.41 6.89 0.00
C ASP A 61 3.80 6.39 -0.46
N GLY A 62 4.47 7.16 -1.32
CA GLY A 62 5.85 6.92 -1.76
C GLY A 62 6.07 5.69 -2.65
N ASN A 63 5.06 5.28 -3.43
CA ASN A 63 5.11 4.13 -4.32
C ASN A 63 5.48 4.51 -5.77
N LEU A 64 6.23 3.63 -6.44
CA LEU A 64 6.46 3.67 -7.88
C LEU A 64 5.60 2.60 -8.56
N TYR A 65 4.69 3.04 -9.41
CA TYR A 65 3.77 2.19 -10.16
C TYR A 65 4.29 1.97 -11.58
N LEU A 66 4.57 0.72 -11.94
CA LEU A 66 5.14 0.33 -13.24
C LEU A 66 4.13 -0.46 -14.06
N ASN A 67 4.22 -0.39 -15.39
CA ASN A 67 3.50 -1.28 -16.31
C ASN A 67 1.98 -1.34 -16.03
N ASP A 68 1.33 -0.18 -16.13
CA ASP A 68 -0.11 0.02 -15.90
C ASP A 68 -0.62 -0.33 -14.48
N ALA A 69 0.28 -0.46 -13.49
CA ALA A 69 -0.14 -0.59 -12.10
C ALA A 69 -0.93 0.66 -11.67
N LEU A 70 -2.08 0.45 -11.04
CA LEU A 70 -2.99 1.52 -10.67
C LEU A 70 -2.59 2.14 -9.32
N PRO A 71 -2.39 3.46 -9.26
CA PRO A 71 -2.14 4.15 -8.01
C PRO A 71 -3.38 4.22 -7.12
N SER A 72 -3.16 4.41 -5.82
CA SER A 72 -4.25 4.68 -4.88
C SER A 72 -4.63 6.16 -4.92
N ARG A 73 -5.91 6.47 -4.70
CA ARG A 73 -6.38 7.86 -4.48
C ARG A 73 -5.78 8.49 -3.22
N HIS A 74 -5.25 7.67 -2.31
CA HIS A 74 -4.65 8.12 -1.06
C HIS A 74 -3.24 8.69 -1.25
N GLU A 75 -2.65 8.46 -2.42
CA GLU A 75 -1.32 8.92 -2.79
C GLU A 75 -1.45 9.97 -3.89
N ALA A 76 -1.57 11.24 -3.50
CA ALA A 76 -1.85 12.34 -4.43
C ALA A 76 -0.72 12.56 -5.46
N GLU A 77 0.52 12.37 -5.03
CA GLU A 77 1.72 12.54 -5.84
C GLU A 77 2.30 11.18 -6.27
N ALA A 78 1.43 10.22 -6.58
CA ALA A 78 1.84 8.87 -7.01
C ALA A 78 2.75 8.92 -8.24
N THR A 79 3.88 8.21 -8.17
CA THR A 79 4.82 8.15 -9.29
C THR A 79 4.44 6.99 -10.22
N VAL A 80 3.89 7.31 -11.40
CA VAL A 80 3.46 6.31 -12.38
C VAL A 80 4.38 6.34 -13.60
N TYR A 81 4.85 5.16 -14.00
CA TYR A 81 5.72 4.99 -15.16
C TYR A 81 5.21 3.84 -16.03
N GLU A 82 4.82 4.15 -17.26
CA GLU A 82 4.05 3.25 -18.14
C GLU A 82 4.86 2.01 -18.58
N ASN A 83 6.19 2.13 -18.70
CA ASN A 83 7.02 1.02 -19.19
C ASN A 83 7.52 0.11 -18.06
N ASN A 84 7.94 -1.10 -18.43
CA ASN A 84 8.65 -1.98 -17.52
C ASN A 84 10.12 -1.51 -17.36
N GLY A 85 10.37 -0.64 -16.38
CA GLY A 85 11.70 -0.05 -16.10
C GLY A 85 12.74 -1.04 -15.55
N PHE A 86 12.33 -2.27 -15.23
CA PHE A 86 13.16 -3.30 -14.58
C PHE A 86 13.04 -4.65 -15.27
N ASP A 87 14.13 -5.42 -15.23
CA ASP A 87 14.13 -6.86 -15.49
C ASP A 87 14.47 -7.62 -14.22
N ILE A 88 13.67 -8.64 -13.90
CA ILE A 88 13.92 -9.54 -12.79
C ILE A 88 14.19 -10.93 -13.36
N THR A 89 15.37 -11.48 -13.06
CA THR A 89 15.73 -12.85 -13.41
C THR A 89 16.04 -13.66 -12.16
N THR A 90 15.69 -14.93 -12.19
CA THR A 90 15.97 -15.88 -11.10
C THR A 90 16.81 -17.04 -11.65
N ASP A 91 17.78 -17.48 -10.88
CA ASP A 91 18.52 -18.71 -11.14
C ASP A 91 18.04 -19.79 -10.16
N PRO A 92 17.23 -20.77 -10.60
CA PRO A 92 16.69 -21.81 -9.73
C PRO A 92 17.77 -22.72 -9.11
N THR A 93 18.95 -22.78 -9.72
CA THR A 93 20.04 -23.66 -9.27
C THR A 93 20.76 -23.08 -8.06
N THR A 94 20.96 -21.76 -8.06
CA THR A 94 21.64 -21.04 -6.98
C THR A 94 20.67 -20.36 -6.02
N GLY A 95 19.40 -20.21 -6.41
CA GLY A 95 18.39 -19.42 -5.71
C GLY A 95 18.61 -17.90 -5.83
N ALA A 96 19.52 -17.46 -6.71
CA ALA A 96 19.84 -16.05 -6.86
C ALA A 96 18.75 -15.29 -7.61
N VAL A 97 18.47 -14.07 -7.17
CA VAL A 97 17.58 -13.11 -7.85
C VAL A 97 18.44 -11.94 -8.31
N LYS A 98 18.34 -11.58 -9.59
CA LYS A 98 19.00 -10.41 -10.16
C LYS A 98 17.95 -9.43 -10.66
N ILE A 99 18.03 -8.19 -10.17
CA ILE A 99 17.22 -7.07 -10.62
C ILE A 99 18.12 -6.17 -11.47
N THR A 100 17.70 -5.88 -12.70
CA THR A 100 18.41 -5.00 -13.64
C THR A 100 17.54 -3.80 -13.94
N VAL A 101 18.02 -2.60 -13.62
CA VAL A 101 17.36 -1.35 -14.00
C VAL A 101 17.66 -1.09 -15.47
N LYS A 102 16.62 -1.11 -16.32
CA LYS A 102 16.74 -0.85 -17.76
C LYS A 102 16.66 0.62 -18.09
N ASP A 103 15.80 1.33 -17.39
CA ASP A 103 15.63 2.77 -17.51
C ASP A 103 15.74 3.40 -16.13
N ALA A 104 16.80 4.17 -15.90
CA ALA A 104 17.00 4.86 -14.63
C ALA A 104 16.08 6.08 -14.47
N GLU A 105 15.47 6.58 -15.55
CA GLU A 105 14.53 7.70 -15.50
C GLU A 105 13.30 7.37 -14.66
N CYS A 106 12.86 6.11 -14.61
CA CYS A 106 11.75 5.68 -13.74
C CYS A 106 12.03 5.84 -12.24
N LEU A 107 13.30 6.03 -11.86
CA LEU A 107 13.72 6.31 -10.48
C LEU A 107 13.98 7.81 -10.25
N SER A 108 14.00 8.62 -11.31
CA SER A 108 14.26 10.04 -11.20
C SER A 108 13.01 10.77 -10.70
N GLY A 109 13.14 11.53 -9.62
CA GLY A 109 12.02 12.23 -8.98
C GLY A 109 11.34 11.45 -7.85
N THR A 110 11.66 10.16 -7.66
CA THR A 110 11.18 9.39 -6.51
C THR A 110 11.88 9.87 -5.24
N SER A 111 11.21 10.69 -4.45
CA SER A 111 11.62 11.00 -3.08
C SER A 111 11.07 9.92 -2.16
N VAL A 112 11.93 9.20 -1.44
CA VAL A 112 11.49 8.19 -0.48
C VAL A 112 11.83 8.68 0.91
N ASP A 113 10.81 9.11 1.64
CA ASP A 113 10.95 9.48 3.03
C ASP A 113 11.37 8.27 3.89
N LEU A 114 12.14 8.55 4.94
CA LEU A 114 12.48 7.52 5.92
C LEU A 114 11.24 7.15 6.72
N VAL A 115 10.86 5.88 6.66
CA VAL A 115 9.78 5.34 7.47
C VAL A 115 10.25 5.20 8.92
N SER A 116 9.46 5.69 9.86
CA SER A 116 9.69 5.59 11.30
C SER A 116 8.42 5.17 12.04
N THR A 117 8.53 4.87 13.33
CA THR A 117 7.35 4.67 14.19
C THR A 117 6.38 5.85 14.12
N ASP A 118 6.89 7.09 14.04
CA ASP A 118 6.05 8.28 13.97
C ASP A 118 5.25 8.35 12.67
N VAL A 119 5.86 7.94 11.55
CA VAL A 119 5.18 7.85 10.24
C VAL A 119 4.13 6.72 10.23
N LEU A 120 4.47 5.56 10.79
CA LEU A 120 3.57 4.41 10.83
C LEU A 120 2.43 4.54 11.86
N GLY A 121 2.65 5.32 12.90
CA GLY A 121 1.68 5.55 13.97
C GLY A 121 1.34 4.28 14.74
N LYS A 122 0.04 4.01 14.89
CA LYS A 122 -0.50 2.89 15.66
C LYS A 122 -1.47 2.04 14.85
N SER A 123 -1.48 0.75 15.15
CA SER A 123 -2.49 -0.17 14.61
C SER A 123 -3.85 0.04 15.26
N TYR A 124 -4.91 -0.03 14.46
CA TYR A 124 -6.29 0.24 14.90
C TYR A 124 -6.76 -0.69 16.04
N HIS A 125 -6.63 -2.01 15.86
CA HIS A 125 -7.21 -2.96 16.81
C HIS A 125 -6.42 -3.13 18.10
N ALA A 126 -5.09 -2.99 18.06
CA ALA A 126 -4.25 -3.19 19.24
C ALA A 126 -3.96 -1.87 19.99
N ASP A 127 -4.17 -0.71 19.36
CA ASP A 127 -3.73 0.61 19.85
C ASP A 127 -2.23 0.63 20.23
N MET A 128 -1.45 -0.19 19.52
CA MET A 128 -0.01 -0.34 19.69
C MET A 128 0.73 0.29 18.53
N ALA A 129 1.84 0.97 18.87
CA ALA A 129 2.75 1.55 17.91
C ALA A 129 3.56 0.48 17.18
N TYR A 130 4.06 0.82 15.99
CA TYR A 130 5.01 -0.02 15.27
C TYR A 130 6.39 0.14 15.90
N GLU A 131 6.79 -0.84 16.71
CA GLU A 131 8.01 -0.80 17.52
C GLU A 131 8.80 -2.10 17.44
N LYS A 132 10.07 -2.03 17.84
CA LYS A 132 10.95 -3.20 18.00
C LYS A 132 10.46 -4.08 19.14
N ALA A 133 10.98 -5.30 19.19
CA ALA A 133 10.65 -6.28 20.24
C ALA A 133 10.98 -5.79 21.67
N ASP A 134 11.89 -4.84 21.82
CA ASP A 134 12.28 -4.20 23.08
C ASP A 134 11.50 -2.91 23.40
N GLY A 135 10.53 -2.53 22.55
CA GLY A 135 9.73 -1.32 22.68
C GLY A 135 10.41 -0.04 22.19
N LEU A 136 11.60 -0.12 21.59
CA LEU A 136 12.23 1.04 20.97
C LEU A 136 11.58 1.36 19.61
N PRO A 137 11.51 2.65 19.21
CA PRO A 137 10.95 3.03 17.92
C PRO A 137 11.77 2.48 16.75
N TYR A 138 11.09 2.16 15.66
CA TYR A 138 11.69 1.90 14.36
C TYR A 138 12.17 3.19 13.71
N ASN A 139 13.30 3.07 13.02
CA ASN A 139 13.78 4.01 12.04
C ASN A 139 14.39 3.19 10.90
N PHE A 140 13.75 3.18 9.74
CA PHE A 140 14.14 2.36 8.58
C PHE A 140 15.22 3.07 7.74
N ASP A 141 16.33 3.41 8.38
CA ASP A 141 17.46 4.13 7.81
C ASP A 141 18.50 3.24 7.12
N THR A 142 18.20 1.96 6.94
CA THR A 142 19.14 0.97 6.40
C THR A 142 18.47 0.20 5.26
N ASP A 143 19.18 0.04 4.13
CA ASP A 143 18.69 -0.67 2.95
C ASP A 143 18.85 -2.19 3.07
N PHE A 144 18.44 -2.92 2.02
CA PHE A 144 18.54 -4.38 1.94
C PHE A 144 19.98 -4.91 2.08
N PHE A 145 20.98 -4.13 1.67
CA PHE A 145 22.39 -4.50 1.72
C PHE A 145 23.09 -4.06 3.03
N GLY A 146 22.35 -3.42 3.95
CA GLY A 146 22.90 -2.92 5.21
C GLY A 146 23.54 -1.53 5.09
N ASN A 147 23.37 -0.83 3.98
CA ASN A 147 23.88 0.52 3.83
C ASN A 147 22.93 1.53 4.45
N LYS A 148 23.50 2.58 5.06
CA LYS A 148 22.72 3.69 5.60
C LYS A 148 22.13 4.52 4.47
N ARG A 149 20.84 4.79 4.57
CA ARG A 149 20.06 5.68 3.70
C ARG A 149 20.22 7.12 4.20
N SER A 150 20.33 8.07 3.26
CA SER A 150 20.47 9.51 3.51
C SER A 150 19.17 10.25 3.24
#